data_AF-A0A3A9VE67-F1
#
_entry.id   AF-A0A3A9VE67-F1
#
_cell.length_a   1.000
_cell.length_b   1.000
_cell.length_c   1.000
_cell.angle_alpha   90.00
_cell.angle_beta   90.00
_cell.angle_gamma   90.00
#
_symmetry.space_group_name_H-M   'P 1'
#
loop_
_entity.id
_entity.type
_entity.pdbx_description
1 polymer ?
#
loop_
_entity_poly.entity_id
_entity_poly.type
_entity_poly.pdbx_seq_one_letter_code
_entity_poly.pdbx_strand_id
1 'polypeptide(L)'
;MKYIYILLLILVISCDDTTDVLEDNFIRGGLVVWEEIPESFRLNLLEFETIEFTEGVEDPNANIISYDLSMSYGDITVDKFITITSFPNTLSFSGIDILNALNLTREELDIAIPLRFVATITTTNGVFNGAPTVFNSDDNTNEGGDSGPELFDNSAFNQAIFFNLSLFIPPPQKLRGTSFEEPFGTDDRYTRDDAVAVGELINNPGERHVMHTATGAGVDDEIGFRSFFSNPNTTVSSPGFTSEQIGVSNDGGPTGGSFLDGNQAYQIEDTDGTVRIEFDRVPIDVTQNLTTGIQIQYFPIGGNNREDDDFLRITALIERPDGSSETLVLLDVDGLFINNGLDRWNLIDSGFLTNISAYTLTIEVAVDGGSEDIYFDQMLVYIPG
;
A
#
# COMPACT_ATOMS: atom_id res chain seq x y z
N MET A 1 81.18 -5.92 -43.85
CA MET A 1 79.90 -5.18 -43.85
C MET A 1 78.81 -6.16 -43.46
N LYS A 2 78.08 -5.86 -42.39
CA LYS A 2 77.00 -6.66 -41.80
C LYS A 2 75.66 -6.13 -42.30
N TYR A 3 74.80 -6.97 -42.87
CA TYR A 3 73.34 -6.73 -43.01
C TYR A 3 72.68 -8.13 -42.99
N ILE A 4 72.24 -8.60 -41.83
CA ILE A 4 70.86 -8.52 -41.29
C ILE A 4 69.90 -9.38 -42.11
N TYR A 5 69.70 -10.63 -41.65
CA TYR A 5 68.54 -11.44 -41.97
C TYR A 5 67.41 -11.02 -41.02
N ILE A 6 66.35 -10.44 -41.55
CA ILE A 6 65.12 -10.18 -40.81
C ILE A 6 64.36 -11.51 -40.75
N LEU A 7 64.39 -12.13 -39.57
CA LEU A 7 63.52 -13.25 -39.21
C LEU A 7 62.15 -12.65 -38.89
N LEU A 8 61.18 -12.83 -39.78
CA LEU A 8 59.79 -12.44 -39.55
C LEU A 8 59.19 -13.46 -38.57
N LEU A 9 59.17 -13.12 -37.28
CA LEU A 9 58.49 -13.89 -36.24
C LEU A 9 56.98 -13.61 -36.38
N ILE A 10 56.26 -14.51 -37.02
CA ILE A 10 54.79 -14.52 -37.02
C ILE A 10 54.37 -15.01 -35.63
N LEU A 11 54.04 -14.07 -34.75
CA LEU A 11 53.26 -14.33 -33.54
C LEU A 11 51.84 -14.68 -33.98
N VAL A 12 51.57 -15.99 -34.10
CA VAL A 12 50.21 -16.51 -34.08
C VAL A 12 49.71 -16.34 -32.65
N ILE A 13 49.08 -15.21 -32.38
CA ILE A 13 48.19 -15.08 -31.22
C ILE A 13 46.95 -15.86 -31.64
N SER A 14 46.78 -17.07 -31.12
CA SER A 14 45.46 -17.69 -31.10
C SER A 14 44.61 -16.82 -30.18
N CYS A 15 43.64 -16.10 -30.74
CA CYS A 15 42.42 -15.84 -29.98
C CYS A 15 41.84 -17.21 -29.65
N ASP A 16 41.82 -17.56 -28.38
CA ASP A 16 40.96 -18.65 -27.91
C ASP A 16 39.51 -18.22 -28.19
N ASP A 17 38.76 -19.04 -28.92
CA ASP A 17 37.30 -18.94 -29.13
C ASP A 17 36.56 -19.28 -27.82
N THR A 18 36.94 -18.65 -26.72
CA THR A 18 36.24 -18.84 -25.45
C THR A 18 35.08 -17.84 -25.38
N THR A 19 33.89 -18.42 -25.62
CA THR A 19 32.56 -18.02 -25.16
C THR A 19 31.96 -16.76 -25.78
N ASP A 20 31.41 -16.90 -26.99
CA ASP A 20 30.29 -16.05 -27.38
C ASP A 20 29.07 -16.48 -26.54
N VAL A 21 28.87 -15.78 -25.41
CA VAL A 21 27.79 -16.04 -24.46
C VAL A 21 26.42 -15.92 -25.12
N LEU A 22 26.28 -15.15 -26.21
CA LEU A 22 25.04 -15.09 -26.98
C LEU A 22 24.85 -16.37 -27.77
N GLU A 23 25.87 -16.86 -28.49
CA GLU A 23 25.75 -18.13 -29.22
C GLU A 23 25.50 -19.32 -28.26
N ASP A 24 26.17 -19.33 -27.10
CA ASP A 24 25.94 -20.36 -26.09
C ASP A 24 24.54 -20.26 -25.46
N ASN A 25 23.98 -19.07 -25.21
CA ASN A 25 22.61 -18.93 -24.70
C ASN A 25 21.53 -19.28 -25.75
N PHE A 26 21.72 -18.87 -27.00
CA PHE A 26 20.71 -18.96 -28.05
C PHE A 26 20.80 -20.24 -28.89
N ILE A 27 21.94 -20.91 -29.01
CA ILE A 27 22.10 -22.09 -29.89
C ILE A 27 22.36 -23.37 -29.09
N ARG A 28 23.13 -23.28 -28.01
CA ARG A 28 23.47 -24.44 -27.15
C ARG A 28 22.63 -24.49 -25.87
N GLY A 29 22.21 -23.33 -25.39
CA GLY A 29 21.57 -23.11 -24.11
C GLY A 29 20.13 -23.58 -24.09
N GLY A 30 19.65 -23.79 -22.86
CA GLY A 30 18.24 -23.97 -22.58
C GLY A 30 17.56 -22.62 -22.48
N LEU A 31 17.14 -22.04 -23.60
CA LEU A 31 16.30 -20.83 -23.59
C LEU A 31 14.83 -21.27 -23.67
N VAL A 32 14.03 -20.85 -22.70
CA VAL A 32 12.56 -20.90 -22.77
C VAL A 32 12.06 -19.46 -22.79
N VAL A 33 11.10 -19.18 -23.66
CA VAL A 33 10.49 -17.85 -23.79
C VAL A 33 9.00 -17.91 -23.47
N TRP A 34 8.44 -16.78 -23.06
CA TRP A 34 6.99 -16.59 -23.00
C TRP A 34 6.42 -16.53 -24.43
N GLU A 35 5.29 -17.22 -24.67
CA GLU A 35 4.50 -17.09 -25.90
C GLU A 35 4.03 -15.63 -26.06
N GLU A 36 3.52 -15.05 -24.97
CA GLU A 36 3.22 -13.64 -24.80
C GLU A 36 3.77 -13.19 -23.44
N ILE A 37 4.41 -12.02 -23.36
CA ILE A 37 4.96 -11.54 -22.07
C ILE A 37 3.78 -11.35 -21.10
N PRO A 38 3.84 -11.92 -19.89
CA PRO A 38 2.80 -11.74 -18.88
C PRO A 38 2.49 -10.25 -18.66
N GLU A 39 1.21 -9.89 -18.63
CA GLU A 39 0.76 -8.51 -18.44
C GLU A 39 1.21 -7.95 -17.07
N SER A 40 1.40 -8.83 -16.09
CA SER A 40 1.82 -8.50 -14.74
C SER A 40 2.63 -9.61 -14.10
N PHE A 41 3.74 -9.23 -13.48
CA PHE A 41 4.53 -10.09 -12.59
C PHE A 41 4.20 -9.79 -11.11
N ARG A 42 2.94 -9.51 -10.81
CA ARG A 42 2.46 -9.14 -9.48
C ARG A 42 1.26 -9.97 -9.06
N LEU A 43 1.25 -10.39 -7.81
CA LEU A 43 0.20 -11.20 -7.22
C LEU A 43 -0.51 -10.44 -6.10
N ASN A 44 -1.85 -10.38 -6.17
CA ASN A 44 -2.66 -9.74 -5.15
C ASN A 44 -2.65 -10.61 -3.87
N LEU A 45 -2.07 -10.10 -2.78
CA LEU A 45 -1.98 -10.82 -1.52
C LEU A 45 -3.35 -11.04 -0.86
N LEU A 46 -4.32 -10.16 -1.13
CA LEU A 46 -5.67 -10.28 -0.56
C LEU A 46 -6.48 -11.41 -1.19
N GLU A 47 -6.14 -11.80 -2.42
CA GLU A 47 -6.80 -12.86 -3.19
C GLU A 47 -5.86 -14.05 -3.44
N PHE A 48 -4.77 -14.15 -2.66
CA PHE A 48 -3.66 -15.05 -2.95
C PHE A 48 -4.05 -16.53 -3.02
N GLU A 49 -5.07 -16.97 -2.28
CA GLU A 49 -5.50 -18.37 -2.34
C GLU A 49 -6.30 -18.69 -3.62
N THR A 50 -6.83 -17.67 -4.30
CA THR A 50 -7.68 -17.81 -5.49
C THR A 50 -7.03 -17.36 -6.78
N ILE A 51 -5.83 -16.78 -6.73
CA ILE A 51 -5.09 -16.41 -7.94
C ILE A 51 -4.64 -17.65 -8.73
N GLU A 52 -4.64 -17.50 -10.05
CA GLU A 52 -4.04 -18.44 -10.99
C GLU A 52 -3.04 -17.67 -11.86
N PHE A 53 -1.79 -18.14 -11.93
CA PHE A 53 -0.80 -17.68 -12.90
C PHE A 53 -0.78 -18.71 -14.03
N THR A 54 -1.07 -18.30 -15.26
CA THR A 54 -1.18 -19.22 -16.41
C THR A 54 -0.64 -18.54 -17.66
N GLU A 55 0.54 -18.97 -18.10
CA GLU A 55 1.28 -18.31 -19.18
C GLU A 55 1.84 -19.33 -20.18
N GLY A 56 1.78 -19.01 -21.47
CA GLY A 56 2.33 -19.85 -22.53
C GLY A 56 3.86 -19.82 -22.55
N VAL A 57 4.50 -20.96 -22.76
CA VAL A 57 5.97 -21.09 -22.88
C VAL A 57 6.38 -21.87 -24.11
N GLU A 58 7.44 -21.42 -24.76
CA GLU A 58 7.98 -21.99 -26.00
C GLU A 58 9.48 -22.33 -25.89
N ASP A 59 9.87 -23.37 -26.62
CA ASP A 59 11.28 -23.72 -26.88
C ASP A 59 11.63 -23.24 -28.30
N PRO A 60 12.26 -22.06 -28.45
CA PRO A 60 12.62 -21.51 -29.76
C PRO A 60 13.65 -22.38 -30.51
N ASN A 61 14.40 -23.22 -29.79
CA ASN A 61 15.51 -24.01 -30.33
C ASN A 61 15.14 -25.47 -30.61
N ALA A 62 13.97 -25.91 -30.16
CA ALA A 62 13.48 -27.29 -30.27
C ALA A 62 14.50 -28.34 -29.79
N ASN A 63 15.22 -28.05 -28.71
CA ASN A 63 16.31 -28.87 -28.17
C ASN A 63 16.12 -29.25 -26.69
N ILE A 64 15.04 -28.80 -26.04
CA ILE A 64 14.79 -28.99 -24.62
C ILE A 64 14.17 -30.36 -24.34
N ILE A 65 14.73 -31.06 -23.35
CA ILE A 65 14.24 -32.33 -22.81
C ILE A 65 13.38 -32.07 -21.57
N SER A 66 13.83 -31.19 -20.69
CA SER A 66 13.06 -30.77 -19.51
C SER A 66 13.36 -29.34 -19.09
N TYR A 67 12.34 -28.69 -18.56
CA TYR A 67 12.36 -27.40 -17.90
C TYR A 67 11.85 -27.62 -16.47
N ASP A 68 12.76 -27.57 -15.50
CA ASP A 68 12.47 -27.72 -14.08
C ASP A 68 12.55 -26.35 -13.40
N LEU A 69 11.41 -25.79 -13.02
CA LEU A 69 11.31 -24.49 -12.38
C LEU A 69 11.43 -24.64 -10.86
N SER A 70 12.47 -24.08 -10.27
CA SER A 70 12.60 -23.94 -8.82
C SER A 70 12.02 -22.60 -8.38
N MET A 71 11.49 -22.56 -7.16
CA MET A 71 10.91 -21.36 -6.54
C MET A 71 11.61 -21.07 -5.21
N SER A 72 11.88 -19.81 -4.91
CA SER A 72 12.39 -19.39 -3.60
C SER A 72 11.61 -18.20 -3.05
N TYR A 73 11.42 -18.18 -1.73
CA TYR A 73 10.78 -17.12 -0.96
C TYR A 73 11.60 -16.88 0.31
N GLY A 74 12.28 -15.73 0.40
CA GLY A 74 13.28 -15.48 1.43
C GLY A 74 14.35 -16.57 1.42
N ASP A 75 14.50 -17.28 2.54
CA ASP A 75 15.46 -18.38 2.70
C ASP A 75 14.90 -19.76 2.33
N ILE A 76 13.61 -19.86 2.00
CA ILE A 76 12.95 -21.12 1.63
C ILE A 76 13.14 -21.35 0.13
N THR A 77 13.56 -22.55 -0.26
CA THR A 77 13.67 -22.97 -1.67
C THR A 77 12.94 -24.28 -1.89
N VAL A 78 12.13 -24.33 -2.94
CA VAL A 78 11.43 -25.50 -3.45
C VAL A 78 12.05 -25.88 -4.79
N ASP A 79 12.74 -27.00 -4.80
CA ASP A 79 13.30 -27.57 -6.03
C ASP A 79 12.18 -28.16 -6.89
N LYS A 80 12.24 -27.90 -8.20
CA LYS A 80 11.29 -28.45 -9.18
C LYS A 80 9.82 -28.26 -8.78
N PHE A 81 9.47 -27.03 -8.40
CA PHE A 81 8.10 -26.63 -8.18
C PHE A 81 7.20 -27.00 -9.37
N ILE A 82 7.68 -26.78 -10.60
CA ILE A 82 7.03 -27.20 -11.84
C ILE A 82 8.03 -27.88 -12.77
N THR A 83 7.56 -28.91 -13.50
CA THR A 83 8.36 -29.59 -14.53
C THR A 83 7.57 -29.66 -15.85
N ILE A 84 8.18 -29.16 -16.92
CA ILE A 84 7.65 -29.21 -18.30
C ILE A 84 8.61 -30.04 -19.16
N THR A 85 8.08 -30.97 -19.95
CA THR A 85 8.87 -31.91 -20.77
C THR A 85 8.49 -31.91 -22.25
N SER A 86 7.59 -31.01 -22.65
CA SER A 86 7.16 -30.84 -24.04
C SER A 86 6.83 -29.38 -24.28
N PHE A 87 7.20 -28.86 -25.46
CA PHE A 87 6.95 -27.49 -25.89
C PHE A 87 6.23 -27.47 -27.25
N PRO A 88 5.35 -26.48 -27.52
CA PRO A 88 4.89 -25.45 -26.58
C PRO A 88 4.09 -26.03 -25.41
N ASN A 89 4.02 -25.31 -24.30
CA ASN A 89 3.25 -25.70 -23.11
C ASN A 89 2.70 -24.49 -22.37
N THR A 90 1.97 -24.74 -21.29
CA THR A 90 1.48 -23.71 -20.38
C THR A 90 2.13 -23.89 -19.01
N LEU A 91 2.77 -22.85 -18.51
CA LEU A 91 3.21 -22.74 -17.13
C LEU A 91 2.02 -22.29 -16.29
N SER A 92 1.50 -23.16 -15.43
CA SER A 92 0.33 -22.86 -14.60
C SER A 92 0.53 -23.29 -13.15
N PHE A 93 0.16 -22.41 -12.22
CA PHE A 93 0.08 -22.66 -10.79
C PHE A 93 -0.87 -21.69 -10.10
N SER A 94 -1.46 -22.13 -8.99
CA SER A 94 -2.25 -21.29 -8.10
C SER A 94 -1.43 -20.78 -6.92
N GLY A 95 -1.93 -19.76 -6.23
CA GLY A 95 -1.31 -19.36 -4.96
C GLY A 95 -1.44 -20.42 -3.86
N ILE A 96 -2.46 -21.29 -3.91
CA ILE A 96 -2.54 -22.48 -3.04
C ILE A 96 -1.37 -23.44 -3.31
N ASP A 97 -0.97 -23.64 -4.57
CA ASP A 97 0.18 -24.50 -4.90
C ASP A 97 1.47 -23.91 -4.31
N ILE A 98 1.62 -22.58 -4.37
CA ILE A 98 2.76 -21.86 -3.76
C ILE A 98 2.77 -22.05 -2.24
N LEU A 99 1.64 -21.80 -1.56
CA LEU A 99 1.53 -21.93 -0.10
C LEU A 99 1.84 -23.38 0.35
N ASN A 100 1.29 -24.37 -0.35
CA ASN A 100 1.54 -25.78 -0.06
C ASN A 100 3.00 -26.16 -0.28
N ALA A 101 3.62 -25.67 -1.35
CA ALA A 101 5.02 -25.97 -1.67
C ALA A 101 5.99 -25.34 -0.67
N LEU A 102 5.72 -24.12 -0.22
CA LEU A 102 6.52 -23.43 0.80
C LEU A 102 6.20 -23.88 2.23
N ASN A 103 5.09 -24.59 2.43
CA ASN A 103 4.53 -24.93 3.73
C ASN A 103 4.31 -23.66 4.59
N LEU A 104 3.64 -22.68 4.00
CA LEU A 104 3.27 -21.40 4.63
C LEU A 104 1.75 -21.21 4.59
N THR A 105 1.22 -20.39 5.49
CA THR A 105 -0.11 -19.78 5.34
C THR A 105 0.00 -18.40 4.69
N ARG A 106 -1.13 -17.88 4.20
CA ARG A 106 -1.20 -16.54 3.58
C ARG A 106 -0.68 -15.44 4.54
N GLU A 107 -0.94 -15.57 5.84
CA GLU A 107 -0.51 -14.61 6.87
C GLU A 107 1.01 -14.54 7.05
N GLU A 108 1.75 -15.55 6.60
CA GLU A 108 3.21 -15.63 6.69
C GLU A 108 3.91 -14.99 5.47
N LEU A 109 3.14 -14.53 4.48
CA LEU A 109 3.65 -13.81 3.32
C LEU A 109 3.86 -12.33 3.63
N ASP A 110 4.98 -11.78 3.16
CA ASP A 110 5.41 -10.40 3.32
C ASP A 110 5.56 -9.78 1.92
N ILE A 111 4.90 -8.65 1.71
CA ILE A 111 4.94 -7.92 0.44
C ILE A 111 6.35 -7.44 0.04
N ALA A 112 7.26 -7.33 1.00
CA ALA A 112 8.64 -6.94 0.76
C ALA A 112 9.49 -8.08 0.15
N ILE A 113 9.04 -9.34 0.24
CA ILE A 113 9.78 -10.51 -0.21
C ILE A 113 9.15 -11.06 -1.50
N PRO A 114 9.82 -10.96 -2.66
CA PRO A 114 9.31 -11.52 -3.90
C PRO A 114 9.45 -13.05 -3.92
N LEU A 115 8.59 -13.70 -4.71
CA LEU A 115 8.78 -15.09 -5.14
C LEU A 115 9.74 -15.08 -6.32
N ARG A 116 10.89 -15.73 -6.19
CA ARG A 116 11.88 -15.84 -7.27
C ARG A 116 11.82 -17.22 -7.90
N PHE A 117 11.70 -17.26 -9.22
CA PHE A 117 11.66 -18.46 -10.02
C PHE A 117 12.92 -18.58 -10.87
N VAL A 118 13.53 -19.77 -10.87
CA VAL A 118 14.75 -20.08 -11.63
C VAL A 118 14.61 -21.43 -12.29
N ALA A 119 14.74 -21.47 -13.61
CA ALA A 119 14.66 -22.70 -14.38
C ALA A 119 16.00 -23.43 -14.41
N THR A 120 15.98 -24.75 -14.25
CA THR A 120 17.06 -25.65 -14.66
C THR A 120 16.61 -26.38 -15.92
N ILE A 121 17.34 -26.19 -17.02
CA ILE A 121 16.92 -26.61 -18.35
C ILE A 121 17.88 -27.67 -18.86
N THR A 122 17.35 -28.87 -19.08
CA THR A 122 18.10 -29.98 -19.67
C THR A 122 17.82 -30.04 -21.16
N THR A 123 18.86 -29.94 -21.96
CA THR A 123 18.81 -30.07 -23.42
C THR A 123 19.57 -31.31 -23.87
N THR A 124 19.57 -31.60 -25.17
CA THR A 124 20.48 -32.62 -25.73
C THR A 124 21.96 -32.28 -25.59
N ASN A 125 22.30 -31.02 -25.30
CA ASN A 125 23.66 -30.50 -25.30
C ASN A 125 24.23 -30.27 -23.90
N GLY A 126 23.39 -30.26 -22.86
CA GLY A 126 23.82 -29.99 -21.49
C GLY A 126 22.67 -29.68 -20.53
N VAL A 127 23.03 -29.32 -19.30
CA VAL A 127 22.12 -28.82 -18.26
C VAL A 127 22.51 -27.38 -17.98
N PHE A 128 21.54 -26.47 -18.00
CA PHE A 128 21.75 -25.03 -17.87
C PHE A 128 20.90 -24.46 -16.73
N ASN A 129 21.50 -23.60 -15.92
CA ASN A 129 20.81 -22.83 -14.89
C ASN A 129 20.41 -21.45 -15.42
N GLY A 130 19.12 -21.13 -15.34
CA GLY A 130 18.53 -19.88 -15.83
C GLY A 130 18.90 -18.63 -15.03
N ALA A 131 19.56 -18.76 -13.88
CA ALA A 131 20.01 -17.60 -13.12
C ALA A 131 21.09 -16.81 -13.90
N PRO A 132 21.16 -15.49 -13.70
CA PRO A 132 22.21 -14.67 -14.30
C PRO A 132 23.59 -15.10 -13.81
N THR A 133 24.54 -15.06 -14.72
CA THR A 133 25.97 -15.06 -14.41
C THR A 133 26.34 -13.77 -13.66
N VAL A 134 27.11 -13.90 -12.59
CA VAL A 134 27.61 -12.79 -11.78
C VAL A 134 29.12 -12.83 -11.81
N PHE A 135 29.75 -11.79 -12.36
CA PHE A 135 31.20 -11.70 -12.37
C PHE A 135 31.72 -11.30 -10.98
N ASN A 136 32.49 -12.19 -10.35
CA ASN A 136 33.22 -11.92 -9.12
C ASN A 136 34.55 -11.24 -9.44
N SER A 137 34.66 -9.95 -9.12
CA SER A 137 35.88 -9.17 -9.37
C SER A 137 37.06 -9.52 -8.47
N ASP A 138 36.82 -10.19 -7.34
CA ASP A 138 37.85 -10.51 -6.35
C ASP A 138 38.72 -11.69 -6.81
N ASP A 139 38.14 -12.64 -7.55
CA ASP A 139 38.86 -13.81 -8.08
C ASP A 139 38.81 -13.93 -9.62
N ASN A 140 38.14 -13.00 -10.31
CA ASN A 140 37.92 -12.98 -11.76
C ASN A 140 37.21 -14.25 -12.28
N THR A 141 36.24 -14.76 -11.53
CA THR A 141 35.41 -15.89 -11.94
C THR A 141 33.96 -15.48 -12.17
N ASN A 142 33.26 -16.21 -13.05
CA ASN A 142 31.80 -16.09 -13.16
C ASN A 142 31.17 -17.07 -12.16
N GLU A 143 30.38 -16.53 -11.25
CA GLU A 143 29.57 -17.26 -10.28
C GLU A 143 28.07 -17.16 -10.65
N GLY A 144 27.20 -17.89 -9.95
CA GLY A 144 25.75 -17.82 -10.17
C GLY A 144 25.25 -18.89 -11.14
N GLY A 145 24.38 -18.49 -12.09
CA GLY A 145 23.84 -19.38 -13.12
C GLY A 145 24.59 -19.32 -14.44
N ASP A 146 23.99 -19.87 -15.49
CA ASP A 146 24.61 -20.00 -16.82
C ASP A 146 24.09 -18.96 -17.82
N SER A 147 23.18 -18.07 -17.40
CA SER A 147 22.53 -17.12 -18.31
C SER A 147 23.30 -15.80 -18.41
N GLY A 148 23.48 -15.31 -19.64
CA GLY A 148 24.10 -14.01 -19.88
C GLY A 148 23.20 -12.86 -19.40
N PRO A 149 23.75 -11.79 -18.80
CA PRO A 149 22.96 -10.66 -18.31
C PRO A 149 22.12 -9.98 -19.41
N GLU A 150 22.57 -10.05 -20.67
CA GLU A 150 21.89 -9.46 -21.82
C GLU A 150 20.51 -10.05 -22.10
N LEU A 151 20.24 -11.28 -21.64
CA LEU A 151 18.92 -11.91 -21.72
C LEU A 151 17.87 -11.18 -20.88
N PHE A 152 18.31 -10.52 -19.80
CA PHE A 152 17.44 -9.85 -18.83
C PHE A 152 17.32 -8.35 -19.12
N ASP A 153 18.35 -7.75 -19.71
CA ASP A 153 18.38 -6.32 -20.03
C ASP A 153 17.58 -5.95 -21.29
N ASN A 154 17.25 -6.93 -22.13
CA ASN A 154 16.52 -6.72 -23.37
C ASN A 154 15.18 -7.46 -23.35
N SER A 155 14.10 -6.71 -23.17
CA SER A 155 12.74 -7.24 -23.15
C SER A 155 12.35 -7.99 -24.43
N ALA A 156 13.01 -7.76 -25.57
CA ALA A 156 12.71 -8.47 -26.82
C ALA A 156 13.02 -9.98 -26.77
N PHE A 157 13.76 -10.46 -25.78
CA PHE A 157 14.05 -11.88 -25.62
C PHE A 157 12.95 -12.66 -24.89
N ASN A 158 11.99 -11.97 -24.24
CA ASN A 158 10.83 -12.58 -23.60
C ASN A 158 11.15 -13.82 -22.73
N GLN A 159 12.29 -13.84 -22.04
CA GLN A 159 12.76 -15.05 -21.38
C GLN A 159 11.83 -15.47 -20.23
N ALA A 160 11.64 -16.78 -20.09
CA ALA A 160 10.86 -17.44 -19.03
C ALA A 160 11.74 -18.34 -18.14
N ILE A 161 13.04 -18.04 -18.06
CA ILE A 161 14.05 -18.86 -17.36
C ILE A 161 14.40 -18.31 -15.98
N PHE A 162 14.20 -17.02 -15.75
CA PHE A 162 14.39 -16.36 -14.46
C PHE A 162 13.43 -15.18 -14.33
N PHE A 163 12.55 -15.21 -13.33
CA PHE A 163 11.59 -14.12 -13.12
C PHE A 163 11.18 -14.05 -11.65
N ASN A 164 10.65 -12.90 -11.26
CA ASN A 164 10.13 -12.68 -9.92
C ASN A 164 8.64 -12.37 -10.00
N LEU A 165 7.87 -12.88 -9.04
CA LEU A 165 6.52 -12.42 -8.78
C LEU A 165 6.52 -11.61 -7.48
N SER A 166 6.17 -10.33 -7.58
CA SER A 166 6.05 -9.45 -6.42
C SER A 166 4.65 -9.52 -5.84
N LEU A 167 4.56 -9.57 -4.51
CA LEU A 167 3.28 -9.48 -3.83
C LEU A 167 2.87 -8.02 -3.68
N PHE A 168 1.57 -7.74 -3.72
CA PHE A 168 1.05 -6.41 -3.43
C PHE A 168 -0.32 -6.48 -2.78
N ILE A 169 -0.69 -5.38 -2.13
CA ILE A 169 -2.03 -5.12 -1.66
C ILE A 169 -2.57 -3.96 -2.52
N PRO A 170 -3.70 -4.14 -3.23
CA PRO A 170 -4.30 -3.05 -3.98
C PRO A 170 -4.72 -1.92 -3.05
N PRO A 171 -4.76 -0.66 -3.54
CA PRO A 171 -5.28 0.45 -2.75
C PRO A 171 -6.71 0.15 -2.26
N PRO A 172 -7.08 0.56 -1.04
CA PRO A 172 -8.43 0.32 -0.53
C PRO A 172 -9.48 1.02 -1.40
N GLN A 173 -10.60 0.35 -1.64
CA GLN A 173 -11.74 0.92 -2.35
C GLN A 173 -12.76 1.48 -1.34
N LYS A 174 -13.18 2.74 -1.54
CA LYS A 174 -14.23 3.38 -0.73
C LYS A 174 -15.52 2.54 -0.79
N LEU A 175 -16.05 2.18 0.38
CA LEU A 175 -17.39 1.63 0.53
C LEU A 175 -18.38 2.75 0.88
N ARG A 176 -18.05 3.54 1.90
CA ARG A 176 -18.78 4.74 2.35
C ARG A 176 -17.80 5.68 3.05
N GLY A 177 -18.11 6.97 3.14
CA GLY A 177 -17.26 7.92 3.83
C GLY A 177 -17.68 9.36 3.62
N THR A 178 -16.88 10.30 4.11
CA THR A 178 -17.02 11.73 3.88
C THR A 178 -15.64 12.37 3.79
N SER A 179 -15.52 13.34 2.90
CA SER A 179 -14.43 14.31 2.83
C SER A 179 -14.93 15.73 3.09
N PHE A 180 -16.13 15.84 3.64
CA PHE A 180 -16.79 17.09 3.99
C PHE A 180 -17.10 18.00 2.78
N GLU A 181 -17.32 17.41 1.60
CA GLU A 181 -17.60 18.13 0.36
C GLU A 181 -19.08 18.43 0.13
N GLU A 182 -19.99 17.69 0.77
CA GLU A 182 -21.42 17.97 0.76
C GLU A 182 -21.89 19.05 1.77
N PRO A 183 -21.44 19.05 3.04
CA PRO A 183 -21.80 20.10 3.97
C PRO A 183 -21.30 21.48 3.53
N PHE A 184 -21.94 22.54 4.02
CA PHE A 184 -21.51 23.90 3.70
C PHE A 184 -20.27 24.28 4.52
N GLY A 185 -19.14 24.39 3.85
CA GLY A 185 -17.91 25.01 4.38
C GLY A 185 -17.71 26.47 3.98
N THR A 186 -17.06 27.22 4.86
CA THR A 186 -16.64 28.62 4.66
C THR A 186 -15.37 28.91 5.47
N ASP A 187 -14.69 30.03 5.19
CA ASP A 187 -13.51 30.49 5.94
C ASP A 187 -13.87 31.26 7.24
N ASP A 188 -15.12 31.69 7.40
CA ASP A 188 -15.66 32.37 8.59
C ASP A 188 -15.75 31.46 9.81
N ARG A 189 -16.02 31.99 11.01
CA ARG A 189 -16.03 31.22 12.27
C ARG A 189 -17.40 30.64 12.60
N TYR A 190 -17.43 29.59 13.42
CA TYR A 190 -18.66 29.08 14.02
C TYR A 190 -18.91 29.77 15.36
N THR A 191 -20.10 30.34 15.53
CA THR A 191 -20.44 31.17 16.69
C THR A 191 -21.47 30.55 17.61
N ARG A 192 -21.43 30.92 18.89
CA ARG A 192 -22.38 30.47 19.92
C ARG A 192 -22.56 31.51 21.01
N ASP A 193 -23.79 31.60 21.54
CA ASP A 193 -24.16 32.61 22.54
C ASP A 193 -23.57 32.35 23.94
N ASP A 194 -23.44 31.09 24.33
CA ASP A 194 -22.91 30.66 25.63
C ASP A 194 -21.65 29.83 25.42
N ALA A 195 -20.49 30.36 25.81
CA ALA A 195 -19.20 29.73 25.57
C ALA A 195 -19.02 28.36 26.24
N VAL A 196 -19.71 28.12 27.35
CA VAL A 196 -19.52 26.93 28.19
C VAL A 196 -20.66 25.92 28.09
N ALA A 197 -21.70 26.19 27.30
CA ALA A 197 -22.84 25.27 27.19
C ALA A 197 -22.43 23.91 26.58
N VAL A 198 -22.63 22.83 27.32
CA VAL A 198 -22.32 21.48 26.84
C VAL A 198 -23.46 20.95 25.97
N GLY A 199 -23.15 20.15 24.94
CA GLY A 199 -24.15 19.51 24.10
C GLY A 199 -23.78 19.48 22.62
N GLU A 200 -24.77 19.11 21.80
CA GLU A 200 -24.67 19.09 20.34
C GLU A 200 -24.50 20.51 19.78
N LEU A 201 -23.59 20.65 18.83
CA LEU A 201 -23.41 21.86 18.03
C LEU A 201 -24.34 21.81 16.83
N ILE A 202 -24.98 22.93 16.49
CA ILE A 202 -26.04 22.99 15.48
C ILE A 202 -25.65 24.00 14.41
N ASN A 203 -25.85 23.65 13.14
CA ASN A 203 -25.51 24.54 12.02
C ASN A 203 -26.21 25.91 12.16
N ASN A 204 -25.40 26.97 12.12
CA ASN A 204 -25.90 28.33 12.04
C ASN A 204 -26.03 28.77 10.56
N PRO A 205 -27.03 29.60 10.23
CA PRO A 205 -27.19 30.08 8.86
C PRO A 205 -25.97 30.88 8.37
N GLY A 206 -25.31 30.39 7.32
CA GLY A 206 -24.20 31.07 6.67
C GLY A 206 -22.83 30.88 7.35
N GLU A 207 -22.77 30.07 8.41
CA GLU A 207 -21.52 29.69 9.06
C GLU A 207 -21.14 28.25 8.69
N ARG A 208 -19.93 27.83 9.10
CA ARG A 208 -19.43 26.48 8.89
C ARG A 208 -20.39 25.44 9.46
N HIS A 209 -20.64 24.38 8.69
CA HIS A 209 -21.40 23.25 9.19
C HIS A 209 -20.61 22.50 10.27
N VAL A 210 -21.26 22.25 11.40
CA VAL A 210 -20.80 21.43 12.53
C VAL A 210 -21.58 20.11 12.61
N MET A 211 -22.56 19.93 11.74
CA MET A 211 -23.27 18.66 11.54
C MET A 211 -23.68 18.52 10.08
N HIS A 212 -23.81 17.28 9.61
CA HIS A 212 -24.31 16.94 8.29
C HIS A 212 -25.27 15.76 8.38
N THR A 213 -26.34 15.81 7.59
CA THR A 213 -27.22 14.66 7.38
C THR A 213 -26.96 14.14 5.98
N ALA A 214 -26.58 12.87 5.85
CA ALA A 214 -26.31 12.24 4.57
C ALA A 214 -27.44 12.50 3.57
N THR A 215 -27.09 12.96 2.38
CA THR A 215 -28.06 13.23 1.31
C THR A 215 -28.51 11.96 0.60
N GLY A 216 -27.70 10.90 0.69
CA GLY A 216 -27.97 9.58 0.13
C GLY A 216 -27.19 8.45 0.80
N ALA A 217 -27.12 7.31 0.12
CA ALA A 217 -26.53 6.08 0.65
C ALA A 217 -25.55 5.40 -0.34
N GLY A 218 -25.31 6.02 -1.50
CA GLY A 218 -24.34 5.57 -2.49
C GLY A 218 -22.90 5.76 -2.01
N VAL A 219 -21.96 5.22 -2.80
CA VAL A 219 -20.52 5.34 -2.54
C VAL A 219 -20.01 6.78 -2.68
N ASP A 220 -20.65 7.57 -3.55
CA ASP A 220 -20.33 8.97 -3.79
C ASP A 220 -21.05 9.92 -2.81
N ASP A 221 -22.15 9.47 -2.20
CA ASP A 221 -22.88 10.25 -1.20
C ASP A 221 -22.11 10.24 0.14
N GLU A 222 -21.93 11.42 0.73
CA GLU A 222 -21.24 11.54 2.00
C GLU A 222 -22.09 11.07 3.18
N ILE A 223 -21.43 10.40 4.14
CA ILE A 223 -22.07 10.03 5.41
C ILE A 223 -22.32 11.28 6.28
N GLY A 224 -23.33 11.21 7.14
CA GLY A 224 -23.59 12.27 8.11
C GLY A 224 -22.63 12.22 9.29
N PHE A 225 -22.61 13.32 10.04
CA PHE A 225 -21.89 13.45 11.30
C PHE A 225 -22.54 14.51 12.19
N ARG A 226 -22.25 14.44 13.49
CA ARG A 226 -22.68 15.42 14.48
C ARG A 226 -21.53 15.76 15.41
N SER A 227 -21.37 17.04 15.71
CA SER A 227 -20.36 17.53 16.64
C SER A 227 -20.97 17.90 17.98
N PHE A 228 -20.21 17.69 19.05
CA PHE A 228 -20.61 17.94 20.43
C PHE A 228 -19.48 18.69 21.15
N PHE A 229 -19.85 19.59 22.05
CA PHE A 229 -18.92 20.25 22.96
C PHE A 229 -19.14 19.80 24.41
N SER A 230 -18.06 19.56 25.13
CA SER A 230 -18.07 19.11 26.52
C SER A 230 -16.84 19.58 27.28
N ASN A 231 -16.83 19.37 28.60
CA ASN A 231 -15.70 19.63 29.48
C ASN A 231 -15.03 21.02 29.31
N PRO A 232 -15.79 22.14 29.32
CA PRO A 232 -15.17 23.46 29.20
C PRO A 232 -14.17 23.71 30.33
N ASN A 233 -13.00 24.27 30.00
CA ASN A 233 -12.00 24.67 30.97
C ASN A 233 -12.47 25.93 31.72
N THR A 234 -13.23 25.75 32.81
CA THR A 234 -13.75 26.89 33.59
C THR A 234 -12.69 27.61 34.45
N THR A 235 -11.42 27.22 34.37
CA THR A 235 -10.35 27.77 35.19
C THR A 235 -9.53 28.86 34.49
N VAL A 236 -9.66 28.98 33.16
CA VAL A 236 -9.02 30.02 32.35
C VAL A 236 -9.87 31.29 32.29
N SER A 237 -9.28 32.38 31.80
CA SER A 237 -9.96 33.68 31.69
C SER A 237 -11.08 33.74 30.64
N SER A 238 -11.04 32.84 29.65
CA SER A 238 -12.04 32.69 28.60
C SER A 238 -12.41 31.21 28.51
N PRO A 239 -13.40 30.73 29.29
CA PRO A 239 -13.72 29.31 29.31
C PRO A 239 -14.60 28.92 28.12
N GLY A 240 -14.23 27.83 27.44
CA GLY A 240 -14.86 27.40 26.19
C GLY A 240 -14.72 28.46 25.09
N PHE A 241 -15.59 28.40 24.08
CA PHE A 241 -15.41 29.21 22.88
C PHE A 241 -16.68 29.97 22.50
N THR A 242 -16.56 31.16 21.91
CA THR A 242 -17.73 31.93 21.39
C THR A 242 -17.74 32.05 19.88
N SER A 243 -16.57 32.04 19.25
CA SER A 243 -16.42 32.25 17.81
C SER A 243 -15.06 31.74 17.37
N GLU A 244 -14.98 30.49 16.93
CA GLU A 244 -13.71 29.83 16.55
C GLU A 244 -13.82 29.06 15.23
N GLN A 245 -12.69 28.60 14.70
CA GLN A 245 -12.63 27.81 13.48
C GLN A 245 -13.00 26.34 13.75
N ILE A 246 -14.27 26.12 14.11
CA ILE A 246 -14.85 24.79 14.35
C ILE A 246 -15.89 24.49 13.28
N GLY A 247 -15.75 23.38 12.57
CA GLY A 247 -16.67 22.97 11.50
C GLY A 247 -16.00 22.86 10.13
N VAL A 248 -16.79 22.62 9.10
CA VAL A 248 -16.31 22.46 7.73
C VAL A 248 -15.72 23.77 7.21
N SER A 249 -14.44 23.74 6.85
CA SER A 249 -13.63 24.84 6.36
C SER A 249 -13.31 24.64 4.88
N ASN A 250 -13.28 25.74 4.13
CA ASN A 250 -12.71 25.76 2.78
C ASN A 250 -11.38 26.54 2.72
N ASP A 251 -10.83 26.91 3.89
CA ASP A 251 -9.51 27.55 3.96
C ASP A 251 -8.41 26.49 3.86
N GLY A 252 -7.97 26.22 2.63
CA GLY A 252 -6.84 25.32 2.36
C GLY A 252 -5.48 25.98 2.56
N GLY A 253 -5.39 27.27 2.88
CA GLY A 253 -4.11 27.96 3.05
C GLY A 253 -3.18 27.28 4.06
N PRO A 254 -3.67 26.97 5.28
CA PRO A 254 -2.88 26.31 6.32
C PRO A 254 -2.42 24.88 5.98
N THR A 255 -3.11 24.17 5.10
CA THR A 255 -2.74 22.80 4.65
C THR A 255 -1.81 22.78 3.43
N GLY A 256 -1.26 23.94 3.02
CA GLY A 256 -0.39 24.06 1.84
C GLY A 256 -1.14 24.32 0.53
N GLY A 257 -2.42 24.66 0.60
CA GLY A 257 -3.27 25.05 -0.53
C GLY A 257 -4.15 23.93 -1.09
N SER A 258 -4.20 22.75 -0.46
CA SER A 258 -5.00 21.62 -0.93
C SER A 258 -5.43 20.68 0.20
N PHE A 259 -6.68 20.22 0.12
CA PHE A 259 -7.21 19.10 0.92
C PHE A 259 -6.93 17.75 0.22
N LEU A 260 -7.19 16.63 0.90
CA LEU A 260 -6.88 15.31 0.35
C LEU A 260 -7.91 14.88 -0.70
N ASP A 261 -9.16 15.29 -0.51
CA ASP A 261 -10.21 15.20 -1.51
C ASP A 261 -10.93 16.55 -1.60
N GLY A 262 -11.39 16.90 -2.80
CA GLY A 262 -12.17 18.12 -3.02
C GLY A 262 -11.53 19.44 -2.56
N ASN A 263 -12.33 20.30 -1.94
CA ASN A 263 -11.95 21.68 -1.59
C ASN A 263 -12.26 22.06 -0.13
N GLN A 264 -12.65 21.11 0.72
CA GLN A 264 -13.04 21.36 2.10
C GLN A 264 -12.51 20.27 3.05
N ALA A 265 -12.51 20.56 4.35
CA ALA A 265 -12.19 19.62 5.42
C ALA A 265 -12.83 20.09 6.73
N TYR A 266 -12.93 19.23 7.74
CA TYR A 266 -13.42 19.65 9.05
C TYR A 266 -12.27 20.21 9.89
N GLN A 267 -12.41 21.45 10.40
CA GLN A 267 -11.42 22.12 11.24
C GLN A 267 -11.87 22.21 12.69
N ILE A 268 -10.92 22.13 13.62
CA ILE A 268 -11.06 22.44 15.04
C ILE A 268 -9.90 23.32 15.48
N GLU A 269 -10.20 24.41 16.19
CA GLU A 269 -9.26 25.40 16.75
C GLU A 269 -9.77 25.83 18.14
N ASP A 270 -8.87 26.12 19.07
CA ASP A 270 -9.10 26.88 20.31
C ASP A 270 -10.41 26.52 21.04
N THR A 271 -10.52 25.26 21.43
CA THR A 271 -11.78 24.73 21.94
C THR A 271 -12.02 25.07 23.41
N ASP A 272 -10.95 25.32 24.18
CA ASP A 272 -10.98 25.52 25.64
C ASP A 272 -11.89 24.48 26.34
N GLY A 273 -11.82 23.23 25.87
CA GLY A 273 -12.70 22.13 26.23
C GLY A 273 -12.50 20.93 25.32
N THR A 274 -13.53 20.10 25.14
CA THR A 274 -13.46 18.94 24.24
C THR A 274 -14.55 19.02 23.18
N VAL A 275 -14.13 19.01 21.91
CA VAL A 275 -15.02 18.80 20.76
C VAL A 275 -14.99 17.33 20.38
N ARG A 276 -16.16 16.73 20.23
CA ARG A 276 -16.34 15.36 19.75
C ARG A 276 -17.13 15.34 18.46
N ILE A 277 -16.64 14.65 17.44
CA ILE A 277 -17.34 14.38 16.18
C ILE A 277 -17.78 12.91 16.18
N GLU A 278 -19.07 12.65 16.01
CA GLU A 278 -19.65 11.31 15.86
C GLU A 278 -20.19 11.16 14.44
N PHE A 279 -19.65 10.21 13.67
CA PHE A 279 -20.11 9.93 12.31
C PHE A 279 -21.28 8.95 12.32
N ASP A 280 -22.09 8.98 11.26
CA ASP A 280 -23.18 8.03 11.09
C ASP A 280 -22.66 6.59 11.02
N ARG A 281 -23.45 5.67 11.59
CA ARG A 281 -23.19 4.22 11.53
C ARG A 281 -23.19 3.73 10.08
N VAL A 282 -22.10 3.11 9.66
CA VAL A 282 -21.98 2.49 8.33
C VAL A 282 -22.24 0.99 8.42
N PRO A 283 -23.37 0.46 7.92
CA PRO A 283 -23.63 -0.97 7.87
C PRO A 283 -22.78 -1.67 6.79
N ILE A 284 -22.35 -2.90 7.08
CA ILE A 284 -21.60 -3.76 6.17
C ILE A 284 -22.44 -4.99 5.82
N ASP A 285 -22.57 -5.28 4.52
CA ASP A 285 -23.05 -6.59 4.08
C ASP A 285 -21.90 -7.61 4.17
N VAL A 286 -21.87 -8.37 5.26
CA VAL A 286 -20.84 -9.39 5.51
C VAL A 286 -20.85 -10.56 4.53
N THR A 287 -21.92 -10.73 3.74
CA THR A 287 -21.96 -11.75 2.69
C THR A 287 -21.24 -11.32 1.42
N GLN A 288 -21.09 -10.01 1.24
CA GLN A 288 -20.39 -9.41 0.11
C GLN A 288 -18.98 -8.92 0.48
N ASN A 289 -18.82 -8.42 1.70
CA ASN A 289 -17.60 -7.77 2.18
C ASN A 289 -17.15 -8.44 3.48
N LEU A 290 -16.43 -9.55 3.36
CA LEU A 290 -15.90 -10.30 4.52
C LEU A 290 -14.78 -9.56 5.24
N THR A 291 -14.09 -8.69 4.50
CA THR A 291 -12.92 -7.95 4.94
C THR A 291 -13.16 -6.47 4.65
N THR A 292 -13.07 -5.64 5.68
CA THR A 292 -13.31 -4.19 5.63
C THR A 292 -12.35 -3.46 6.55
N GLY A 293 -12.16 -2.16 6.34
CA GLY A 293 -11.43 -1.30 7.26
C GLY A 293 -12.10 0.05 7.42
N ILE A 294 -11.60 0.83 8.38
CA ILE A 294 -11.98 2.22 8.58
C ILE A 294 -10.74 3.08 8.76
N GLN A 295 -10.75 4.25 8.14
CA GLN A 295 -9.67 5.22 8.25
C GLN A 295 -10.20 6.65 8.39
N ILE A 296 -9.31 7.53 8.81
CA ILE A 296 -9.43 8.97 8.68
C ILE A 296 -8.03 9.60 8.64
N GLN A 297 -7.90 10.77 8.03
CA GLN A 297 -6.67 11.54 8.06
C GLN A 297 -6.85 12.82 8.88
N TYR A 298 -5.78 13.23 9.55
CA TYR A 298 -5.74 14.52 10.24
C TYR A 298 -4.47 15.31 9.91
N PHE A 299 -4.57 16.63 9.95
CA PHE A 299 -3.48 17.57 9.67
C PHE A 299 -3.39 18.58 10.83
N PRO A 300 -2.43 18.42 11.75
CA PRO A 300 -2.23 19.38 12.82
C PRO A 300 -1.31 20.54 12.37
N ILE A 301 -1.67 21.76 12.74
CA ILE A 301 -0.92 23.01 12.53
C ILE A 301 -0.66 23.64 13.90
N GLY A 302 0.35 24.50 14.01
CA GLY A 302 0.55 25.35 15.21
C GLY A 302 1.98 25.41 15.74
N GLY A 303 2.91 24.66 15.18
CA GLY A 303 4.25 24.53 15.75
C GLY A 303 4.24 23.63 17.00
N ASN A 304 5.37 23.56 17.70
CA ASN A 304 5.54 22.67 18.87
C ASN A 304 5.03 23.32 20.16
N ASN A 305 3.83 23.90 20.14
CA ASN A 305 3.27 24.66 21.26
C ASN A 305 2.25 23.87 22.09
N ARG A 306 1.60 22.84 21.53
CA ARG A 306 0.64 22.01 22.25
C ARG A 306 1.19 21.42 23.54
N GLU A 307 0.39 21.44 24.58
CA GLU A 307 0.69 20.98 25.92
C GLU A 307 0.31 19.50 26.14
N ASP A 308 0.52 18.98 27.35
CA ASP A 308 0.21 17.58 27.70
C ASP A 308 -1.25 17.34 28.08
N ASP A 309 -2.02 18.40 28.29
CA ASP A 309 -3.46 18.39 28.51
C ASP A 309 -4.29 18.49 27.22
N ASP A 310 -3.69 18.93 26.11
CA ASP A 310 -4.22 18.72 24.78
C ASP A 310 -4.26 17.23 24.41
N PHE A 311 -5.23 16.84 23.60
CA PHE A 311 -5.29 15.47 23.09
C PHE A 311 -6.05 15.33 21.78
N LEU A 312 -5.74 14.24 21.09
CA LEU A 312 -6.50 13.72 19.97
C LEU A 312 -6.78 12.24 20.22
N ARG A 313 -8.05 11.87 20.27
CA ARG A 313 -8.50 10.49 20.36
C ARG A 313 -9.41 10.16 19.19
N ILE A 314 -9.10 9.08 18.50
CA ILE A 314 -9.88 8.55 17.39
C ILE A 314 -10.21 7.10 17.71
N THR A 315 -11.51 6.80 17.77
CA THR A 315 -12.01 5.47 18.08
C THR A 315 -13.08 5.05 17.08
N ALA A 316 -13.22 3.75 16.89
CA ALA A 316 -14.32 3.18 16.11
C ALA A 316 -15.09 2.16 16.98
N LEU A 317 -16.39 2.35 17.12
CA LEU A 317 -17.26 1.27 17.58
C LEU A 317 -17.43 0.29 16.41
N ILE A 318 -17.00 -0.95 16.61
CA ILE A 318 -17.20 -2.02 15.65
C ILE A 318 -18.26 -3.00 16.16
N GLU A 319 -19.20 -3.34 15.29
CA GLU A 319 -20.28 -4.29 15.58
C GLU A 319 -20.06 -5.57 14.77
N ARG A 320 -20.36 -6.73 15.35
CA ARG A 320 -20.18 -8.04 14.71
C ARG A 320 -21.52 -8.72 14.40
N PRO A 321 -21.56 -9.66 13.43
CA PRO A 321 -22.79 -10.38 13.06
C PRO A 321 -23.46 -11.17 14.19
N ASP A 322 -22.72 -11.52 15.25
CA ASP A 322 -23.25 -12.19 16.44
C ASP A 322 -23.94 -11.24 17.44
N GLY A 323 -23.97 -9.93 17.13
CA GLY A 323 -24.54 -8.88 17.97
C GLY A 323 -23.58 -8.34 19.04
N SER A 324 -22.32 -8.81 19.09
CA SER A 324 -21.30 -8.22 19.94
C SER A 324 -20.77 -6.91 19.35
N SER A 325 -20.25 -6.04 20.22
CA SER A 325 -19.61 -4.78 19.83
C SER A 325 -18.39 -4.49 20.70
N GLU A 326 -17.38 -3.87 20.13
CA GLU A 326 -16.19 -3.42 20.86
C GLU A 326 -15.71 -2.06 20.34
N THR A 327 -15.03 -1.30 21.19
CA THR A 327 -14.40 -0.04 20.78
C THR A 327 -12.96 -0.32 20.40
N LEU A 328 -12.64 -0.10 19.13
CA LEU A 328 -11.29 -0.08 18.62
C LEU A 328 -10.69 1.32 18.84
N VAL A 329 -9.59 1.40 19.56
CA VAL A 329 -8.80 2.63 19.67
C VAL A 329 -7.83 2.68 18.49
N LEU A 330 -8.03 3.65 17.61
CA LEU A 330 -7.18 3.86 16.43
C LEU A 330 -6.03 4.83 16.74
N LEU A 331 -6.32 5.86 17.53
CA LEU A 331 -5.35 6.83 18.03
C LEU A 331 -5.78 7.33 19.42
N ASP A 332 -4.85 7.45 20.34
CA ASP A 332 -5.04 8.08 21.65
C ASP A 332 -3.72 8.70 22.07
N VAL A 333 -3.59 10.02 21.86
CA VAL A 333 -2.33 10.75 21.96
C VAL A 333 -2.53 12.10 22.65
N ASP A 334 -1.50 12.54 23.37
CA ASP A 334 -1.42 13.88 23.95
C ASP A 334 -0.92 14.92 22.94
N GLY A 335 -1.02 16.21 23.27
CA GLY A 335 -0.57 17.31 22.43
C GLY A 335 0.93 17.27 22.11
N LEU A 336 1.75 16.82 23.07
CA LEU A 336 3.18 16.62 22.86
C LEU A 336 3.48 15.62 21.73
N PHE A 337 2.67 14.57 21.60
CA PHE A 337 2.79 13.64 20.48
C PHE A 337 2.30 14.25 19.17
N ILE A 338 1.18 14.99 19.19
CA ILE A 338 0.62 15.68 18.00
C ILE A 338 1.68 16.60 17.36
N ASN A 339 2.51 17.26 18.17
CA ASN A 339 3.62 18.11 17.72
C ASN A 339 4.66 17.37 16.84
N ASN A 340 4.71 16.03 16.85
CA ASN A 340 5.61 15.26 15.97
C ASN A 340 5.04 15.02 14.55
N GLY A 341 3.77 15.36 14.33
CA GLY A 341 3.02 15.13 13.09
C GLY A 341 2.64 16.39 12.32
N LEU A 342 3.22 17.54 12.66
CA LEU A 342 2.86 18.85 12.11
C LEU A 342 3.06 18.96 10.60
N ASP A 343 2.24 19.83 9.99
CA ASP A 343 2.34 20.28 8.60
C ASP A 343 2.30 19.14 7.56
N ARG A 344 1.62 18.03 7.91
CA ARG A 344 1.35 16.93 6.99
C ARG A 344 0.05 16.22 7.36
N TRP A 345 -0.55 15.56 6.37
CA TRP A 345 -1.62 14.60 6.60
C TRP A 345 -1.07 13.33 7.23
N ASN A 346 -1.69 12.91 8.33
CA ASN A 346 -1.36 11.69 9.04
C ASN A 346 -2.56 10.73 8.91
N LEU A 347 -2.33 9.61 8.24
CA LEU A 347 -3.32 8.55 8.08
C LEU A 347 -3.45 7.72 9.35
N ILE A 348 -4.68 7.60 9.83
CA ILE A 348 -5.06 6.69 10.91
C ILE A 348 -5.95 5.62 10.31
N ASP A 349 -5.50 4.36 10.40
CA ASP A 349 -6.09 3.25 9.67
C ASP A 349 -6.22 2.01 10.57
N SER A 350 -7.36 1.33 10.48
CA SER A 350 -7.58 0.07 11.21
C SER A 350 -6.85 -1.13 10.61
N GLY A 351 -6.38 -1.01 9.38
CA GLY A 351 -6.14 -2.14 8.50
C GLY A 351 -7.42 -2.92 8.20
N PHE A 352 -7.23 -4.07 7.55
CA PHE A 352 -8.31 -4.98 7.24
C PHE A 352 -8.73 -5.82 8.45
N LEU A 353 -10.02 -5.70 8.81
CA LEU A 353 -10.69 -6.48 9.83
C LEU A 353 -11.69 -7.41 9.16
N THR A 354 -11.91 -8.59 9.77
CA THR A 354 -12.88 -9.56 9.28
C THR A 354 -14.13 -9.62 10.14
N ASN A 355 -15.23 -10.05 9.51
CA ASN A 355 -16.52 -10.27 10.18
C ASN A 355 -17.04 -9.03 10.92
N ILE A 356 -16.98 -7.87 10.27
CA ILE A 356 -17.54 -6.61 10.79
C ILE A 356 -18.88 -6.33 10.11
N SER A 357 -19.90 -6.05 10.91
CA SER A 357 -21.26 -5.74 10.45
C SER A 357 -21.59 -4.24 10.44
N ALA A 358 -20.84 -3.43 11.19
CA ALA A 358 -20.88 -1.97 11.09
C ALA A 358 -19.68 -1.29 11.76
N TYR A 359 -19.44 -0.05 11.34
CA TYR A 359 -18.51 0.89 11.97
C TYR A 359 -19.23 2.18 12.36
N THR A 360 -18.82 2.77 13.47
CA THR A 360 -19.16 4.16 13.86
C THR A 360 -17.88 4.83 14.38
N LEU A 361 -17.34 5.79 13.65
CA LEU A 361 -16.14 6.53 14.07
C LEU A 361 -16.51 7.66 15.03
N THR A 362 -15.65 7.88 16.02
CA THR A 362 -15.68 9.02 16.93
C THR A 362 -14.31 9.66 17.00
N ILE A 363 -14.28 10.99 16.90
CA ILE A 363 -13.08 11.81 17.14
C ILE A 363 -13.34 12.66 18.37
N GLU A 364 -12.39 12.73 19.30
CA GLU A 364 -12.40 13.66 20.42
C GLU A 364 -11.10 14.49 20.38
N VAL A 365 -11.23 15.80 20.46
CA VAL A 365 -10.11 16.75 20.43
C VAL A 365 -10.26 17.74 21.57
N ALA A 366 -9.15 17.97 22.28
CA ALA A 366 -8.96 19.16 23.09
C ALA A 366 -7.69 19.86 22.62
N VAL A 367 -7.85 21.12 22.25
CA VAL A 367 -6.79 22.09 21.91
C VAL A 367 -7.21 23.42 22.52
N ASP A 368 -6.29 24.15 23.15
CA ASP A 368 -6.59 25.40 23.88
C ASP A 368 -5.72 26.61 23.44
N GLY A 369 -4.88 26.42 22.43
CA GLY A 369 -4.19 27.52 21.75
C GLY A 369 -4.92 28.03 20.50
N GLY A 370 -5.11 29.35 20.38
CA GLY A 370 -5.55 30.04 19.15
C GLY A 370 -4.59 29.99 17.96
N SER A 371 -3.63 29.06 17.95
CA SER A 371 -2.82 28.71 16.80
C SER A 371 -2.79 27.20 16.54
N GLU A 372 -3.63 26.44 17.23
CA GLU A 372 -3.59 24.98 17.27
C GLU A 372 -4.72 24.37 16.46
N ASP A 373 -4.63 24.53 15.14
CA ASP A 373 -5.61 23.94 14.26
C ASP A 373 -5.36 22.45 14.05
N ILE A 374 -6.44 21.69 13.97
CA ILE A 374 -6.43 20.34 13.44
C ILE A 374 -7.52 20.22 12.39
N TYR A 375 -7.12 19.79 11.19
CA TYR A 375 -8.03 19.47 10.09
C TYR A 375 -8.24 17.97 10.02
N PHE A 376 -9.44 17.54 9.61
CA PHE A 376 -9.81 16.15 9.36
C PHE A 376 -10.41 16.01 7.98
N ASP A 377 -10.02 14.96 7.28
CA ASP A 377 -10.50 14.66 5.93
C ASP A 377 -10.41 13.14 5.67
N GLN A 378 -11.12 12.66 4.65
CA GLN A 378 -11.13 11.29 4.17
C GLN A 378 -11.45 10.27 5.26
N MET A 379 -12.55 10.49 5.96
CA MET A 379 -13.13 9.44 6.78
C MET A 379 -13.74 8.40 5.83
N LEU A 380 -13.16 7.21 5.75
CA LEU A 380 -13.61 6.15 4.86
C LEU A 380 -13.81 4.84 5.62
N VAL A 381 -14.94 4.20 5.37
CA VAL A 381 -15.06 2.75 5.48
C VAL A 381 -14.76 2.17 4.11
N TYR A 382 -13.88 1.19 4.05
CA TYR A 382 -13.33 0.69 2.80
C TYR A 382 -13.27 -0.85 2.76
N ILE A 383 -13.13 -1.38 1.54
CA ILE A 383 -12.94 -2.79 1.23
C ILE A 383 -11.62 -2.99 0.50
N PRO A 384 -11.09 -4.22 0.43
CA PRO A 384 -10.07 -4.62 -0.55
C PRO A 384 -10.41 -4.06 -1.95
N GLY A 385 -9.42 -3.45 -2.60
CA GLY A 385 -9.56 -2.95 -3.97
C GLY A 385 -9.16 -3.95 -5.04
#